data_AF-A0AAD7BJ03-F1
#
_entry.id   AF-A0AAD7BJ03-F1
#
_cell.length_a   1.000
_cell.length_b   1.000
_cell.length_c   1.000
_cell.angle_alpha   90.00
_cell.angle_beta   90.00
_cell.angle_gamma   90.00
#
_symmetry.space_group_name_H-M   'P 1'
#
loop_
_entity.id
_entity.type
_entity.pdbx_description
1 polymer ?
#
loop_
_entity_poly.entity_id
_entity_poly.type
_entity_poly.pdbx_seq_one_letter_code
_entity_poly.pdbx_strand_id
1 'polypeptide(L)'
;MLCFQCGTAVDLTNSARMPPTNNSPHSIRNELLTSNLCPLESEIPYIKRLIADPQPRLDALNAQIDILQTALAKVVRERDDLVCHTQRYRAVLSPIRRLPPELVAEILKLVPFTRKIEDKTIRQPPWTLGHICRSWRETALGCPFLWRSFTL
;
A
#
# COMPACT_ATOMS: atom_id res chain seq x y z
N MET A 1 -13.56 -20.03 -14.04
CA MET A 1 -12.86 -20.20 -12.75
C MET A 1 -12.10 -18.89 -12.48
N LEU A 2 -12.39 -18.20 -11.38
CA LEU A 2 -11.83 -16.87 -11.08
C LEU A 2 -10.45 -16.99 -10.41
N CYS A 3 -9.53 -16.08 -10.73
CA CYS A 3 -8.21 -15.99 -10.11
C CYS A 3 -8.34 -15.48 -8.66
N PHE A 4 -7.84 -16.24 -7.69
CA PHE A 4 -7.96 -15.94 -6.24
C PHE A 4 -7.13 -14.72 -5.78
N GLN A 5 -6.29 -14.13 -6.65
CA GLN A 5 -5.39 -13.04 -6.27
C GLN A 5 -5.80 -11.64 -6.78
N CYS A 6 -6.72 -11.52 -7.75
CA CYS A 6 -7.08 -10.20 -8.31
C CYS A 6 -8.55 -10.03 -8.73
N GLY A 7 -9.39 -11.06 -8.66
CA GLY A 7 -10.85 -10.93 -8.80
C GLY A 7 -11.39 -10.55 -10.19
N THR A 8 -10.56 -10.36 -11.21
CA THR A 8 -11.02 -10.07 -12.56
C THR A 8 -11.42 -11.34 -13.32
N ALA A 9 -12.61 -11.32 -13.92
CA ALA A 9 -13.06 -12.36 -14.85
C ALA A 9 -12.10 -12.43 -16.04
N VAL A 10 -11.54 -13.62 -16.28
CA VAL A 10 -10.75 -13.87 -17.49
C VAL A 10 -11.71 -13.94 -18.66
N ASP A 11 -11.75 -12.90 -19.48
CA ASP A 11 -12.42 -12.92 -20.77
C ASP A 11 -11.78 -14.00 -21.65
N LEU A 12 -12.49 -15.10 -21.86
CA LEU A 12 -12.09 -16.25 -22.66
C LEU A 12 -12.14 -16.00 -24.18
N THR A 13 -12.15 -14.74 -24.63
CA THR A 13 -12.42 -14.42 -26.05
C THR A 13 -11.23 -13.87 -26.82
N ASN A 14 -10.08 -13.60 -26.21
CA ASN A 14 -8.91 -13.18 -26.98
C ASN A 14 -8.05 -14.38 -27.42
N SER A 15 -8.59 -15.08 -28.43
CA SER A 15 -7.88 -16.06 -29.24
C SER A 15 -6.76 -15.37 -30.03
N ALA A 16 -5.64 -15.09 -29.36
CA ALA A 16 -4.36 -15.01 -30.04
C ALA A 16 -3.97 -16.44 -30.43
N ARG A 17 -4.54 -16.88 -31.54
CA ARG A 17 -4.26 -18.15 -32.23
C ARG A 17 -2.75 -18.28 -32.41
N MET A 18 -2.08 -19.03 -31.53
CA MET A 18 -0.73 -19.52 -31.83
C MET A 18 -0.84 -20.40 -33.07
N PRO A 19 0.02 -20.21 -34.09
CA PRO A 19 0.01 -21.08 -35.26
C PRO A 19 0.41 -22.49 -34.83
N PRO A 20 -0.22 -23.54 -35.38
CA PRO A 20 0.22 -24.90 -35.14
C PRO A 20 1.49 -25.12 -35.98
N THR A 21 2.66 -25.09 -35.35
CA THR A 21 3.90 -25.49 -36.01
C THR A 21 4.25 -26.88 -35.51
N ASN A 22 3.75 -27.91 -36.20
CA ASN A 22 4.42 -28.57 -37.34
C ASN A 22 5.42 -29.62 -36.84
N ASN A 23 5.19 -30.87 -37.26
CA ASN A 23 6.11 -31.99 -37.11
C ASN A 23 7.45 -31.63 -37.77
N SER A 24 8.38 -31.13 -36.97
CA SER A 24 9.76 -30.84 -37.36
C SER A 24 10.68 -31.77 -36.56
N PRO A 25 11.75 -32.32 -37.15
CA PRO A 25 12.68 -33.26 -36.48
C PRO A 25 13.45 -32.66 -35.29
N HIS A 26 13.15 -31.42 -34.89
CA HIS A 26 13.80 -30.69 -33.80
C HIS A 26 12.85 -30.24 -32.68
N SER A 27 11.64 -30.79 -32.55
CA SER A 27 10.81 -30.51 -31.37
C SER A 27 11.36 -31.25 -30.14
N ILE A 28 11.51 -30.55 -29.01
CA ILE A 28 11.77 -31.21 -27.73
C ILE A 28 10.61 -32.15 -27.40
N ARG A 29 10.91 -33.27 -26.74
CA ARG A 29 9.84 -34.13 -26.20
C ARG A 29 9.08 -33.39 -25.11
N ASN A 30 7.76 -33.23 -25.27
CA ASN A 30 6.91 -32.52 -24.31
C ASN A 30 6.94 -33.15 -22.90
N GLU A 31 7.23 -34.45 -22.80
CA GLU A 31 7.41 -35.18 -21.54
C GLU A 31 8.55 -34.61 -20.69
N LEU A 32 9.56 -33.96 -21.30
CA LEU A 32 10.64 -33.29 -20.59
C LEU A 32 10.15 -32.08 -19.79
N LEU A 33 9.02 -31.50 -20.16
CA LEU A 33 8.41 -30.37 -19.44
C LEU A 33 7.53 -30.82 -18.26
N THR A 34 7.21 -32.12 -18.18
CA THR A 34 6.23 -32.65 -17.22
C THR A 34 6.75 -33.83 -16.39
N SER A 35 7.99 -34.27 -16.62
CA SER A 35 8.63 -35.41 -15.93
C SER A 35 10.10 -35.14 -15.61
N ASN A 36 10.71 -36.00 -14.80
CA ASN A 36 12.14 -35.92 -14.44
C ASN A 36 13.07 -36.65 -15.43
N LEU A 37 12.64 -36.84 -16.67
CA LEU A 37 13.46 -37.49 -17.69
C LEU A 37 14.65 -36.62 -18.10
N CYS A 38 15.81 -37.23 -18.28
CA CYS A 38 16.99 -36.54 -18.78
C CYS A 38 16.80 -36.22 -20.28
N PRO A 39 17.16 -35.00 -20.74
CA PRO A 39 17.21 -34.69 -22.17
C PRO A 39 18.32 -35.50 -22.86
N LEU A 40 18.10 -35.85 -24.11
CA LEU A 40 19.12 -36.45 -24.97
C LEU A 40 20.19 -35.41 -25.30
N GLU A 41 21.44 -35.84 -25.51
CA GLU A 41 22.54 -34.94 -25.88
C GLU A 41 22.24 -34.10 -27.13
N SER A 42 21.46 -34.65 -28.07
CA SER A 42 20.99 -33.94 -29.26
C SER A 42 19.92 -32.87 -28.99
N GLU A 43 19.18 -32.98 -27.89
CA GLU A 43 18.12 -32.03 -27.49
C GLU A 43 18.71 -30.81 -26.75
N ILE A 44 19.83 -30.97 -26.04
CA ILE A 44 20.45 -29.92 -25.21
C ILE A 44 20.74 -28.62 -25.98
N PRO A 45 21.37 -28.62 -27.18
CA PRO A 45 21.67 -27.38 -27.90
C PRO A 45 20.40 -26.63 -28.31
N TYR A 46 19.34 -27.37 -28.65
CA TYR A 46 18.06 -26.78 -29.02
C TYR A 46 17.34 -26.20 -27.81
N ILE A 47 17.32 -26.91 -26.67
CA ILE A 47 16.77 -26.39 -25.39
C ILE A 47 17.50 -25.10 -24.97
N LYS A 48 18.83 -25.06 -25.09
CA LYS A 48 19.60 -23.85 -24.79
C LYS A 48 19.20 -22.66 -25.67
N ARG A 49 18.92 -22.89 -26.97
CA ARG A 49 18.41 -21.84 -27.86
C ARG A 49 17.00 -21.38 -27.47
N LEU A 50 16.10 -22.31 -27.13
CA LEU A 50 14.76 -21.97 -26.65
C LEU A 50 14.78 -21.08 -25.41
N ILE A 51 15.82 -21.17 -24.58
CA ILE A 51 16.04 -20.29 -23.42
C ILE A 51 16.71 -18.98 -23.85
N ALA A 52 17.72 -19.04 -24.73
CA ALA A 52 18.50 -17.87 -25.12
C ALA A 52 17.72 -16.89 -26.01
N ASP A 53 16.91 -17.40 -26.94
CA ASP A 53 16.15 -16.62 -27.93
C ASP A 53 15.18 -15.60 -27.31
N PRO A 54 14.36 -15.93 -26.29
CA PRO A 54 13.48 -14.95 -25.65
C PRO A 54 14.22 -13.97 -24.72
N GLN A 55 15.46 -14.26 -24.33
CA GLN A 55 16.15 -13.51 -23.28
C GLN A 55 16.35 -12.02 -23.58
N PRO A 56 16.77 -11.60 -24.80
CA PRO A 56 16.87 -10.19 -25.15
C PRO A 56 15.53 -9.44 -25.04
N ARG A 57 14.40 -10.13 -25.31
CA ARG A 57 13.08 -9.52 -25.18
C ARG A 57 12.68 -9.35 -23.72
N LEU A 58 13.01 -10.32 -22.86
CA LEU A 58 12.81 -10.20 -21.42
C LEU A 58 13.64 -9.05 -20.84
N ASP A 59 14.91 -8.95 -21.22
CA ASP A 59 15.79 -7.87 -20.76
C ASP A 59 15.26 -6.49 -21.20
N ALA A 60 14.80 -6.37 -22.45
CA ALA A 60 14.19 -5.14 -22.94
C ALA A 60 12.90 -4.77 -22.20
N LEU A 61 12.07 -5.76 -21.82
CA LEU A 61 10.86 -5.53 -21.03
C LEU A 61 11.20 -5.11 -19.60
N ASN A 62 12.19 -5.74 -18.96
CA ASN A 62 12.64 -5.36 -17.63
C ASN A 62 13.17 -3.92 -17.61
N ALA A 63 13.97 -3.53 -18.61
CA ALA A 63 14.44 -2.16 -18.73
C ALA A 63 13.28 -1.15 -18.89
N GLN A 64 12.23 -1.50 -19.64
CA GLN A 64 11.03 -0.66 -19.75
C GLN A 64 10.28 -0.55 -18.43
N ILE A 65 10.17 -1.65 -17.68
CA ILE A 65 9.57 -1.66 -16.34
C ILE A 65 10.33 -0.69 -15.43
N ASP A 66 11.66 -0.76 -15.40
CA ASP A 66 12.49 0.09 -14.55
C ASP A 66 12.33 1.58 -14.88
N ILE A 67 12.28 1.93 -16.17
CA ILE A 67 12.03 3.30 -16.64
C ILE A 67 10.67 3.79 -16.16
N LEU A 68 9.62 2.99 -16.34
CA LEU A 68 8.27 3.36 -15.95
C LEU A 68 8.10 3.46 -14.43
N GLN A 69 8.72 2.57 -13.67
CA GLN A 69 8.74 2.65 -12.20
C GLN A 69 9.43 3.93 -11.72
N THR A 70 10.53 4.32 -12.37
CA THR A 70 11.23 5.57 -12.06
C THR A 70 10.37 6.79 -12.35
N ALA A 71 9.71 6.80 -13.51
CA ALA A 71 8.79 7.87 -13.89
C ALA A 71 7.59 7.97 -12.92
N LEU A 72 7.02 6.83 -12.54
CA LEU A 72 5.94 6.75 -11.56
C LEU A 72 6.39 7.30 -10.20
N ALA A 73 7.57 6.90 -9.72
CA ALA A 73 8.11 7.37 -8.45
C ALA A 73 8.35 8.88 -8.43
N LYS A 74 8.64 9.50 -9.59
CA LYS A 74 8.73 10.96 -9.70
C LYS A 74 7.35 11.61 -9.51
N VAL A 75 6.35 11.17 -10.26
CA VAL A 75 5.00 11.76 -10.20
C VAL A 75 4.34 11.54 -8.84
N VAL A 76 4.54 10.37 -8.22
CA VAL A 76 4.04 10.07 -6.87
C VAL A 76 4.62 11.04 -5.85
N ARG A 77 5.92 11.32 -5.91
CA ARG A 77 6.57 12.31 -5.02
C ARG A 77 5.98 13.70 -5.18
N GLU A 78 5.86 14.19 -6.42
CA GLU A 78 5.26 15.50 -6.69
C GLU A 78 3.82 15.59 -6.15
N ARG A 79 3.03 14.53 -6.34
CA ARG A 79 1.68 14.41 -5.77
C ARG A 79 1.71 14.49 -4.24
N ASP A 80 2.59 13.74 -3.60
CA ASP A 80 2.68 13.69 -2.13
C ASP A 80 3.12 15.02 -1.53
N ASP A 81 4.04 15.72 -2.18
CA ASP A 81 4.47 17.07 -1.79
C ASP A 81 3.29 18.06 -1.85
N LEU A 82 2.49 18.01 -2.92
CA LEU A 82 1.30 18.86 -3.06
C LEU A 82 0.20 18.51 -2.05
N VAL A 83 0.00 17.22 -1.77
CA VAL A 83 -0.92 16.77 -0.71
C VAL A 83 -0.47 17.30 0.65
N CYS A 84 0.82 17.16 0.98
CA CYS A 84 1.38 17.68 2.23
C CYS A 84 1.21 19.20 2.33
N HIS A 85 1.55 19.92 1.26
CA HIS A 85 1.40 21.37 1.18
C HIS A 85 -0.04 21.81 1.44
N THR A 86 -1.00 21.27 0.70
CA THR A 86 -2.42 21.62 0.84
C THR A 86 -2.99 21.24 2.21
N GLN A 87 -2.58 20.09 2.77
CA GLN A 87 -3.04 19.64 4.07
C GLN A 87 -2.59 20.58 5.20
N ARG A 88 -1.38 21.15 5.10
CA ARG A 88 -0.90 22.15 6.08
C ARG A 88 -1.82 23.38 6.12
N TYR A 89 -2.22 23.91 4.96
CA TYR A 89 -3.12 25.07 4.92
C TYR A 89 -4.56 24.72 5.32
N ARG A 90 -5.06 23.54 4.94
CA ARG A 90 -6.35 23.05 5.45
C ARG A 90 -6.35 22.96 6.98
N ALA A 91 -5.27 22.50 7.58
CA ALA A 91 -5.13 22.45 9.04
C ALA A 91 -5.13 23.85 9.69
N VAL A 92 -4.61 24.88 9.00
CA VAL A 92 -4.68 26.29 9.46
C VAL A 92 -6.12 26.82 9.37
N LEU A 93 -6.86 26.46 8.33
CA LEU A 93 -8.26 26.85 8.15
C LEU A 93 -9.25 25.98 8.93
N SER A 94 -8.76 24.98 9.65
CA SER A 94 -9.61 24.08 10.43
C SER A 94 -10.45 24.87 11.44
N PRO A 95 -11.79 24.65 11.50
CA PRO A 95 -12.67 25.33 12.45
C PRO A 95 -12.20 25.22 13.90
N ILE A 96 -11.52 24.13 14.24
CA ILE A 96 -10.99 23.87 15.59
C ILE A 96 -10.02 24.94 16.10
N ARG A 97 -9.34 25.67 15.19
CA ARG A 97 -8.44 26.78 15.56
C ARG A 97 -9.16 28.09 15.87
N ARG A 98 -10.45 28.19 15.52
CA ARG A 98 -11.29 29.36 15.77
C ARG A 98 -12.26 29.15 16.94
N LEU A 99 -12.31 27.94 17.50
CA LEU A 99 -13.15 27.69 18.67
C LEU A 99 -12.58 28.46 19.87
N PRO A 100 -13.40 29.26 20.56
CA PRO A 100 -13.04 29.84 21.84
C PRO A 100 -12.71 28.74 22.87
N PRO A 101 -11.78 28.99 23.81
CA PRO A 101 -11.43 28.03 24.86
C PRO A 101 -12.64 27.52 25.66
N GLU A 102 -13.67 28.35 25.84
CA GLU A 102 -14.90 27.99 26.56
C GLU A 102 -15.66 26.87 25.84
N LEU A 103 -15.80 26.96 24.52
CA LEU A 103 -16.45 25.92 23.73
C LEU A 103 -15.61 24.64 23.68
N VAL A 104 -14.28 24.78 23.64
CA VAL A 104 -13.38 23.62 23.78
C VAL A 104 -13.60 22.95 25.13
N ALA A 105 -13.66 23.71 26.23
CA ALA A 105 -13.91 23.17 27.56
C ALA A 105 -15.27 22.44 27.67
N GLU A 106 -16.33 22.97 27.05
CA GLU A 106 -17.61 22.26 26.97
C GLU A 106 -17.50 20.95 26.20
N ILE A 107 -16.77 20.91 25.08
CA ILE A 107 -16.54 19.66 24.35
C ILE A 107 -15.76 18.67 25.22
N LEU A 108 -14.74 19.12 25.96
CA LEU A 108 -13.94 18.27 26.85
C LEU A 108 -14.80 17.63 27.96
N LYS A 109 -15.88 18.29 28.43
CA LYS A 109 -16.83 17.72 29.40
C LYS A 109 -17.67 16.59 28.82
N LEU A 110 -17.93 16.62 27.51
CA LEU A 110 -18.75 15.62 26.81
C LEU A 110 -17.95 14.36 26.46
N VAL A 111 -16.61 14.40 26.56
CA VAL A 111 -15.77 13.23 26.31
C VAL A 111 -16.03 12.21 27.42
N PRO A 112 -16.49 10.99 27.10
CA PRO A 112 -16.73 9.98 28.11
C PRO A 112 -15.41 9.51 28.70
N PHE A 113 -15.10 9.98 29.92
CA PHE A 113 -14.03 9.41 30.74
C PHE A 113 -14.51 8.06 31.24
N THR A 114 -14.16 6.98 30.53
CA THR A 114 -14.41 5.63 31.03
C THR A 114 -13.63 5.48 32.33
N ARG A 115 -14.33 5.47 33.47
CA ARG A 115 -13.75 5.30 34.82
C ARG A 115 -12.93 4.01 34.97
N LYS A 116 -13.07 3.07 34.03
CA LYS A 116 -12.19 1.92 33.85
C LYS A 116 -10.97 2.34 33.03
N ILE A 117 -10.11 3.18 33.61
CA ILE A 117 -8.73 3.34 33.16
C ILE A 117 -8.00 2.07 33.63
N GLU A 118 -8.35 0.92 33.06
CA GLU A 118 -7.67 -0.36 33.33
C GLU A 118 -6.24 -0.31 32.76
N ASP A 119 -6.04 0.54 31.76
CA ASP A 119 -4.75 0.89 31.19
C ASP A 119 -4.38 2.33 31.53
N LYS A 120 -3.37 2.52 32.41
CA LYS A 120 -2.68 3.81 32.66
C LYS A 120 -1.88 4.29 31.42
N THR A 121 -2.39 4.05 30.22
CA THR A 121 -1.71 4.39 28.96
C THR A 121 -2.07 5.81 28.54
N ILE A 122 -1.10 6.51 27.93
CA ILE A 122 -1.24 7.88 27.38
C ILE A 122 -2.27 7.95 26.23
N ARG A 123 -2.90 6.81 25.88
CA ARG A 123 -3.87 6.67 24.79
C ARG A 123 -5.33 6.91 25.22
N GLN A 124 -5.57 7.28 26.47
CA GLN A 124 -6.92 7.63 26.95
C GLN A 124 -7.04 9.12 27.32
N PRO A 125 -8.26 9.71 27.25
CA PRO A 125 -8.53 11.03 27.82
C PRO A 125 -8.14 11.07 29.31
N PRO A 126 -7.60 12.20 29.82
CA PRO A 126 -7.47 13.50 29.14
C PRO A 126 -6.24 13.65 28.22
N TRP A 127 -5.33 12.67 28.20
CA TRP A 127 -4.04 12.78 27.48
C TRP A 127 -4.20 12.90 25.96
N THR A 128 -5.12 12.13 25.37
CA THR A 128 -5.43 12.20 23.93
C THR A 128 -5.97 13.57 23.49
N LEU A 129 -6.68 14.27 24.38
CA LEU A 129 -7.24 15.59 24.09
C LEU A 129 -6.13 16.64 23.95
N GLY A 130 -5.04 16.48 24.72
CA GLY A 130 -3.83 17.28 24.59
C GLY A 130 -3.02 17.00 23.31
N HIS A 131 -3.33 15.94 22.55
CA HIS A 131 -2.65 15.61 21.29
C HIS A 131 -3.33 16.20 20.03
N ILE A 132 -4.51 16.79 20.17
CA ILE A 132 -5.27 17.36 19.03
C ILE A 132 -4.59 18.63 18.49
N CYS A 133 -4.39 19.64 19.34
CA CYS A 133 -3.63 20.85 19.01
C CYS A 133 -3.18 21.57 20.28
N ARG A 134 -2.30 22.58 20.12
CA ARG A 134 -1.78 23.38 21.25
C ARG A 134 -2.89 24.06 22.07
N SER A 135 -3.87 24.67 21.41
CA SER A 135 -4.99 25.37 22.08
C SER A 135 -5.86 24.42 22.91
N TRP A 136 -6.11 23.20 22.41
CA TRP A 136 -6.84 22.18 23.17
C TRP A 136 -6.06 21.71 24.39
N ARG A 137 -4.74 21.54 24.25
CA ARG A 137 -3.88 21.19 25.38
C ARG A 137 -3.88 22.28 26.45
N GLU A 138 -3.72 23.54 26.05
CA GLU A 138 -3.74 24.69 26.97
C GLU A 138 -5.10 24.76 27.70
N THR A 139 -6.20 24.59 26.96
CA THR A 139 -7.55 24.57 27.54
C THR A 139 -7.74 23.40 28.51
N ALA A 140 -7.31 22.19 28.14
CA ALA A 140 -7.42 21.01 28.98
C ALA A 140 -6.60 21.13 30.27
N LEU A 141 -5.37 21.66 30.20
CA LEU A 141 -4.55 21.94 31.39
C LEU A 141 -5.21 22.98 32.30
N GLY A 142 -5.89 23.96 31.74
CA GLY A 142 -6.65 24.98 32.47
C GLY A 142 -8.01 24.49 33.02
N CYS A 143 -8.40 23.24 32.80
CA CYS A 143 -9.68 22.67 33.22
C CYS A 143 -9.50 21.68 34.38
N PRO A 144 -9.62 22.10 35.66
CA PRO A 144 -9.35 21.22 36.81
C PRO A 144 -10.21 19.97 36.85
N PHE A 145 -11.44 20.02 36.32
CA PHE A 145 -12.38 18.89 36.33
C PHE A 145 -11.87 17.66 35.57
N LEU A 146 -10.99 17.86 34.57
CA LEU A 146 -10.37 16.77 33.79
C LEU A 146 -9.33 15.98 34.60
N TRP A 147 -8.80 16.58 35.65
CA TRP A 147 -7.72 16.04 36.46
C TRP A 147 -8.20 15.64 37.87
N ARG A 148 -9.51 15.65 38.15
CA ARG A 148 -10.02 15.31 39.49
C ARG A 148 -9.92 13.83 39.86
N SER A 149 -9.63 12.94 38.91
CA SER A 149 -9.70 11.49 39.09
C SER A 149 -8.37 10.74 38.92
N PHE A 150 -7.21 11.42 39.00
CA PHE A 150 -5.94 10.70 39.08
C PHE A 150 -5.70 10.26 40.53
N THR A 151 -5.73 8.97 40.79
CA THR A 151 -5.21 8.39 42.03
C THR A 151 -3.75 8.00 41.75
N LEU A 152 -2.80 8.56 42.49
CA LEU A 152 -1.38 8.20 42.40
C LEU A 152 -1.15 6.74 42.81
#